data_AF-B8KL90-F1
#
_entry.id   AF-B8KL90-F1
#
_cell.length_a   1.000
_cell.length_b   1.000
_cell.length_c   1.000
_cell.angle_alpha   90.00
_cell.angle_beta   90.00
_cell.angle_gamma   90.00
#
_symmetry.space_group_name_H-M   'P 1'
#
loop_
_entity.id
_entity.type
_entity.pdbx_description
1 polymer ?
#
loop_
_entity_poly.entity_id
_entity_poly.type
_entity_poly.pdbx_seq_one_letter_code
_entity_poly.pdbx_strand_id
1 'polypeptide(L)'
;MSMNFTKRAMYVGVRSFLLALPVVAAQVVVSQTAVGPALSGIAAAQAQDAQPREEQETRRTPALRNKVYEKLAEAQEAAEAKDMATAAQVLDAMLAGRRDNELNSYELANVYNLYAFIHYSNEDFTSALQSYENVIKQPDIPLAMEINTRFTVAQLYFVQERWADGIAAMEKWFAMTDTPNASAYVLMAQGYYQLKDYDKALTNINIAIDDYDSKDKIPKEQWYNLARFLYAEKNMIDEATATLQNLIRFYPKKQYWVQLSFMYSEQNKEALQLGAMETAYVQNMLEKDGEYRNMASLFLNAEVPYKASLVLQEGLKAEIVQDNSKNWELLAGALRQAQEIDDAIPAMEKAASMSDDGDLYARLGNIYLDADKNEEAIEAITKGLKRGGVKRADNANLVLGMAYFNTKQYAKAKDAFRAAGRDERSKKYADQWMKYMNSELERQKSLAAEG
;
A
#
# COMPACT_ATOMS: atom_id res chain seq x y z
N MET A 1 -33.46 2.76 29.56
CA MET A 1 -33.76 3.43 28.28
C MET A 1 -32.45 3.55 27.52
N SER A 2 -32.21 2.61 26.59
CA SER A 2 -30.96 2.47 25.84
C SER A 2 -30.82 3.63 24.85
N MET A 3 -29.79 4.46 25.01
CA MET A 3 -29.47 5.55 24.08
C MET A 3 -28.29 5.14 23.20
N ASN A 4 -28.65 4.63 22.02
CA ASN A 4 -27.80 4.58 20.84
C ASN A 4 -27.42 6.01 20.41
N PHE A 5 -26.24 6.48 20.80
CA PHE A 5 -25.65 7.70 20.26
C PHE A 5 -24.14 7.53 20.13
N THR A 6 -23.68 6.93 19.02
CA THR A 6 -22.44 7.28 18.30
C THR A 6 -22.23 6.36 17.08
N LYS A 7 -23.00 6.60 16.01
CA LYS A 7 -22.65 6.14 14.64
C LYS A 7 -22.93 7.29 13.68
N ARG A 8 -22.07 8.33 13.69
CA ARG A 8 -21.96 9.35 12.63
C ARG A 8 -20.88 10.38 13.00
N ALA A 9 -19.61 10.01 12.81
CA ALA A 9 -18.49 10.95 12.63
C ALA A 9 -17.18 10.19 12.33
N MET A 10 -17.13 9.36 11.28
CA MET A 10 -15.86 8.75 10.86
C MET A 10 -15.85 8.32 9.38
N TYR A 11 -16.27 9.21 8.46
CA TYR A 11 -16.28 8.88 7.01
C TYR A 11 -15.73 9.97 6.09
N VAL A 12 -14.92 10.91 6.59
CA VAL A 12 -14.34 11.98 5.74
C VAL A 12 -12.80 12.02 5.78
N GLY A 13 -12.13 11.14 6.53
CA GLY A 13 -10.66 11.20 6.72
C GLY A 13 -9.81 10.09 6.09
N VAL A 14 -10.39 9.00 5.58
CA VAL A 14 -9.62 7.75 5.30
C VAL A 14 -9.14 7.65 3.84
N ARG A 15 -9.68 8.45 2.91
CA ARG A 15 -9.28 8.39 1.49
C ARG A 15 -7.80 8.74 1.25
N SER A 16 -7.16 9.51 2.13
CA SER A 16 -5.76 9.89 1.98
C SER A 16 -4.75 8.80 2.35
N PHE A 17 -5.17 7.74 3.06
CA PHE A 17 -4.30 6.60 3.36
C PHE A 17 -4.31 5.52 2.26
N LEU A 18 -5.32 5.52 1.37
CA LEU A 18 -5.46 4.57 0.27
C LEU A 18 -4.43 4.79 -0.85
N LEU A 19 -3.82 5.97 -0.91
CA LEU A 19 -2.98 6.40 -2.05
C LEU A 19 -1.49 6.55 -1.71
N ALA A 20 -1.09 6.33 -0.46
CA ALA A 20 0.31 6.34 -0.06
C ALA A 20 0.97 4.98 -0.35
N LEU A 21 0.96 4.56 -1.63
CA LEU A 21 2.05 3.74 -2.12
C LEU A 21 3.30 4.63 -2.08
N PRO A 22 4.46 4.15 -1.60
CA PRO A 22 5.65 4.59 -2.28
C PRO A 22 5.40 4.17 -3.72
N VAL A 23 5.09 5.15 -4.58
CA VAL A 23 5.39 5.03 -6.00
C VAL A 23 6.90 4.85 -5.99
N VAL A 24 7.34 3.60 -5.75
CA VAL A 24 8.51 3.08 -6.43
C VAL A 24 8.12 3.40 -7.85
N ALA A 25 8.70 4.48 -8.39
CA ALA A 25 8.63 4.78 -9.80
C ALA A 25 8.70 3.41 -10.44
N ALA A 26 7.62 3.02 -11.14
CA ALA A 26 7.67 1.83 -11.94
C ALA A 26 8.74 2.16 -12.97
N GLN A 27 10.00 1.97 -12.56
CA GLN A 27 11.14 1.87 -13.41
C GLN A 27 10.63 0.79 -14.33
N VAL A 28 10.31 1.20 -15.56
CA VAL A 28 10.18 0.26 -16.65
C VAL A 28 11.58 -0.33 -16.70
N VAL A 29 11.83 -1.34 -15.86
CA VAL A 29 12.98 -2.20 -15.98
C VAL A 29 12.63 -2.99 -17.22
N VAL A 30 12.85 -2.36 -18.37
CA VAL A 30 13.18 -3.09 -19.59
C VAL A 30 14.37 -3.91 -19.15
N SER A 31 14.11 -5.16 -18.77
CA SER A 31 15.18 -6.08 -18.43
C SER A 31 16.11 -6.01 -19.64
N GLN A 32 17.39 -5.67 -19.43
CA GLN A 32 18.37 -5.58 -20.53
C GLN A 32 18.42 -6.88 -21.35
N THR A 33 17.91 -7.98 -20.78
CA THR A 33 17.69 -9.28 -21.40
C THR A 33 16.61 -9.31 -22.49
N ALA A 34 15.69 -8.34 -22.57
CA ALA A 34 14.62 -8.32 -23.56
C ALA A 34 15.04 -7.68 -24.90
N VAL A 35 16.03 -6.80 -24.88
CA VAL A 35 16.62 -6.19 -26.10
C VAL A 35 17.82 -7.02 -26.60
N GLY A 36 18.47 -7.76 -25.70
CA GLY A 36 19.60 -8.64 -26.00
C GLY A 36 19.42 -9.76 -27.04
N PRO A 37 18.22 -10.33 -27.32
CA PRO A 37 18.15 -11.42 -28.29
C PRO A 37 18.22 -10.94 -29.76
N ALA A 38 18.13 -9.63 -30.02
CA ALA A 38 18.09 -9.11 -31.39
C ALA A 38 19.40 -9.31 -32.17
N LEU A 39 20.52 -9.59 -31.51
CA LEU A 39 21.83 -9.83 -32.13
C LEU A 39 22.23 -11.31 -32.22
N SER A 40 21.50 -12.23 -31.59
CA SER A 40 21.82 -13.67 -31.64
C SER A 40 21.37 -14.37 -32.94
N GLY A 41 20.77 -13.63 -33.88
CA GLY A 41 20.19 -14.17 -35.13
C GLY A 41 21.18 -14.67 -36.18
N ILE A 42 22.49 -14.70 -35.90
CA ILE A 42 23.51 -15.20 -36.85
C ILE A 42 24.02 -16.60 -36.47
N ALA A 43 23.60 -17.18 -35.33
CA ALA A 43 24.00 -18.54 -34.94
C ALA A 43 22.86 -19.57 -35.16
N ALA A 44 23.13 -20.52 -36.06
CA ALA A 44 22.40 -21.76 -36.39
C ALA A 44 21.12 -22.08 -35.60
N ALA A 45 19.99 -22.11 -36.30
CA ALA A 45 18.75 -22.72 -35.83
C ALA A 45 18.97 -24.22 -35.51
N GLN A 46 19.01 -24.56 -34.22
CA GLN A 46 18.80 -25.94 -33.78
C GLN A 46 17.30 -26.23 -33.81
N ALA A 47 16.93 -27.23 -34.61
CA ALA A 47 15.58 -27.73 -34.73
C ALA A 47 15.11 -28.35 -33.40
N GLN A 48 14.02 -27.81 -32.85
CA GLN A 48 13.15 -28.50 -31.89
C GLN A 48 11.77 -28.65 -32.53
N ASP A 49 11.18 -29.83 -32.31
CA ASP A 49 10.06 -30.42 -33.02
C ASP A 49 8.95 -29.44 -33.42
N ALA A 50 8.71 -29.36 -34.73
CA ALA A 50 7.71 -28.50 -35.34
C ALA A 50 6.34 -29.17 -35.33
N GLN A 51 5.41 -28.61 -34.56
CA GLN A 51 4.00 -28.64 -34.94
C GLN A 51 3.80 -27.90 -36.27
N PRO A 52 2.74 -28.21 -37.05
CA PRO A 52 2.54 -27.61 -38.36
C PRO A 52 2.35 -26.10 -38.18
N ARG A 53 3.36 -25.32 -38.59
CA ARG A 53 3.23 -23.86 -38.66
C ARG A 53 2.35 -23.55 -39.86
N GLU A 54 1.28 -22.80 -39.66
CA GLU A 54 0.59 -22.13 -40.76
C GLU A 54 1.64 -21.38 -41.60
N GLU A 55 1.53 -21.46 -42.94
CA GLU A 55 2.46 -20.82 -43.87
C GLU A 55 2.49 -19.31 -43.61
N GLN A 56 3.44 -18.85 -42.80
CA GLN A 56 3.69 -17.42 -42.59
C GLN A 56 4.04 -16.81 -43.95
N GLU A 57 3.36 -15.71 -44.33
CA GLU A 57 3.64 -15.00 -45.58
C GLU A 57 5.13 -14.62 -45.65
N THR A 58 5.89 -15.32 -46.49
CA THR A 58 7.32 -15.03 -46.67
C THR A 58 7.48 -13.91 -47.68
N ARG A 59 7.91 -12.73 -47.22
CA ARG A 59 8.30 -11.62 -48.09
C ARG A 59 9.60 -11.96 -48.83
N ARG A 60 9.69 -11.65 -50.12
CA ARG A 60 10.95 -11.82 -50.89
C ARG A 60 11.94 -10.74 -50.49
N THR A 61 12.88 -11.09 -49.61
CA THR A 61 13.93 -10.16 -49.12
C THR A 61 15.21 -10.28 -49.95
N PRO A 62 15.88 -9.16 -50.28
CA PRO A 62 17.21 -9.18 -50.90
C PRO A 62 18.25 -9.94 -50.04
N ALA A 63 19.20 -10.62 -50.69
CA ALA A 63 20.28 -11.31 -49.98
C ALA A 63 21.29 -10.32 -49.37
N LEU A 64 21.82 -10.67 -48.19
CA LEU A 64 22.94 -9.95 -47.56
C LEU A 64 24.26 -10.35 -48.24
N ARG A 65 24.95 -9.40 -48.87
CA ARG A 65 26.22 -9.68 -49.58
C ARG A 65 27.37 -9.86 -48.59
N ASN A 66 28.27 -10.81 -48.86
CA ASN A 66 29.41 -11.14 -47.98
C ASN A 66 30.24 -9.92 -47.55
N LYS A 67 30.57 -9.02 -48.49
CA LYS A 67 31.34 -7.81 -48.20
C LYS A 67 30.64 -6.88 -47.18
N VAL A 68 29.31 -6.81 -47.24
CA VAL A 68 28.51 -6.00 -46.31
C VAL A 68 28.40 -6.72 -44.97
N TYR A 69 28.21 -8.04 -44.98
CA TYR A 69 28.21 -8.88 -43.78
C TYR A 69 29.51 -8.72 -42.98
N GLU A 70 30.68 -8.81 -43.64
CA GLU A 70 31.99 -8.65 -42.98
C GLU A 70 32.10 -7.30 -42.27
N LYS A 71 31.60 -6.22 -42.88
CA LYS A 71 31.60 -4.88 -42.28
C LYS A 71 30.60 -4.72 -41.14
N LEU A 72 29.42 -5.33 -41.24
CA LEU A 72 28.47 -5.38 -40.12
C LEU A 72 29.04 -6.18 -38.93
N ALA A 73 29.72 -7.29 -39.21
CA ALA A 73 30.37 -8.10 -38.19
C ALA A 73 31.50 -7.34 -37.48
N GLU A 74 32.33 -6.58 -38.23
CA GLU A 74 33.36 -5.69 -37.67
C GLU A 74 32.74 -4.64 -36.73
N ALA A 75 31.66 -3.98 -37.15
CA ALA A 75 30.95 -3.02 -36.31
C ALA A 75 30.31 -3.67 -35.08
N GLN A 76 29.76 -4.88 -35.23
CA GLN A 76 29.15 -5.63 -34.13
C GLN A 76 30.21 -6.05 -33.10
N GLU A 77 31.36 -6.58 -33.53
CA GLU A 77 32.46 -6.96 -32.64
C GLU A 77 32.96 -5.76 -31.82
N ALA A 78 33.09 -4.59 -32.46
CA ALA A 78 33.43 -3.36 -31.77
C ALA A 78 32.37 -2.96 -30.73
N ALA A 79 31.08 -3.06 -31.07
CA ALA A 79 29.98 -2.76 -30.15
C ALA A 79 29.91 -3.74 -28.97
N GLU A 80 30.14 -5.04 -29.20
CA GLU A 80 30.23 -6.08 -28.17
C GLU A 80 31.42 -5.85 -27.23
N ALA A 81 32.55 -5.36 -27.76
CA ALA A 81 33.70 -4.90 -27.00
C ALA A 81 33.46 -3.57 -26.25
N LYS A 82 32.24 -3.01 -26.32
CA LYS A 82 31.83 -1.71 -25.78
C LYS A 82 32.53 -0.51 -26.41
N ASP A 83 33.19 -0.70 -27.55
CA ASP A 83 33.77 0.37 -28.35
C ASP A 83 32.72 0.92 -29.33
N MET A 84 31.77 1.65 -28.77
CA MET A 84 30.67 2.26 -29.53
C MET A 84 31.14 3.29 -30.55
N ALA A 85 32.30 3.93 -30.30
CA ALA A 85 32.87 4.91 -31.20
C ALA A 85 33.41 4.25 -32.47
N THR A 86 34.19 3.17 -32.33
CA THR A 86 34.68 2.41 -33.48
C THR A 86 33.54 1.75 -34.23
N ALA A 87 32.55 1.16 -33.53
CA ALA A 87 31.37 0.59 -34.16
C ALA A 87 30.63 1.63 -35.03
N ALA A 88 30.40 2.83 -34.49
CA ALA A 88 29.76 3.92 -35.23
C ALA A 88 30.59 4.36 -36.44
N GLN A 89 31.93 4.44 -36.32
CA GLN A 89 32.80 4.81 -37.44
C GLN A 89 32.75 3.78 -38.59
N VAL A 90 32.70 2.49 -38.28
CA VAL A 90 32.56 1.44 -39.29
C VAL A 90 31.23 1.61 -40.02
N LEU A 91 30.14 1.85 -39.30
CA LEU A 91 28.83 2.11 -39.91
C LEU A 91 28.80 3.41 -40.72
N ASP A 92 29.42 4.49 -40.23
CA ASP A 92 29.53 5.77 -40.92
C ASP A 92 30.23 5.59 -42.27
N ALA A 93 31.31 4.80 -42.30
CA ALA A 93 32.02 4.46 -43.52
C ALA A 93 31.18 3.61 -44.50
N MET A 94 30.25 2.79 -43.99
CA MET A 94 29.29 2.07 -44.84
C MET A 94 28.22 2.99 -45.44
N LEU A 95 27.93 4.13 -44.81
CA LEU A 95 26.96 5.12 -45.30
C LEU A 95 27.60 6.26 -46.09
N ALA A 96 28.87 6.57 -45.85
CA ALA A 96 29.62 7.65 -46.47
C ALA A 96 29.97 7.30 -47.93
N GLY A 97 29.71 8.23 -48.85
CA GLY A 97 30.04 8.06 -50.28
C GLY A 97 28.99 7.33 -51.11
N ARG A 98 27.80 7.06 -50.54
CA ARG A 98 26.72 6.36 -51.23
C ARG A 98 26.37 7.00 -52.59
N ARG A 99 26.54 6.22 -53.65
CA ARG A 99 25.73 6.32 -54.87
C ARG A 99 24.45 5.48 -54.69
N ASP A 100 23.38 5.84 -55.37
CA ASP A 100 22.13 5.06 -55.34
C ASP A 100 22.43 3.57 -55.66
N ASN A 101 21.92 2.65 -54.83
CA ASN A 101 22.04 1.17 -54.93
C ASN A 101 23.31 0.49 -54.35
N GLU A 102 24.16 1.16 -53.58
CA GLU A 102 25.33 0.48 -52.97
C GLU A 102 24.99 -0.46 -51.82
N LEU A 103 23.90 -0.23 -51.08
CA LEU A 103 23.31 -1.15 -50.10
C LEU A 103 21.88 -1.45 -50.52
N ASN A 104 21.47 -2.72 -50.48
CA ASN A 104 20.07 -3.07 -50.66
C ASN A 104 19.27 -2.75 -49.39
N SER A 105 17.94 -2.83 -49.46
CA SER A 105 17.07 -2.46 -48.34
C SER A 105 17.29 -3.28 -47.08
N TYR A 106 17.56 -4.59 -47.21
CA TYR A 106 17.86 -5.46 -46.08
C TYR A 106 19.20 -5.14 -45.42
N GLU A 107 20.24 -4.90 -46.22
CA GLU A 107 21.55 -4.45 -45.74
C GLU A 107 21.45 -3.11 -45.02
N LEU A 108 20.73 -2.16 -45.60
CA LEU A 108 20.52 -0.85 -45.01
C LEU A 108 19.71 -0.92 -43.70
N ALA A 109 18.71 -1.79 -43.65
CA ALA A 109 17.97 -2.07 -42.43
C ALA A 109 18.88 -2.62 -41.32
N ASN A 110 19.84 -3.50 -41.64
CA ASN A 110 20.79 -4.01 -40.65
C ASN A 110 21.78 -2.92 -40.16
N VAL A 111 22.23 -2.03 -41.05
CA VAL A 111 23.03 -0.86 -40.65
C VAL A 111 22.27 0.01 -39.66
N TYR A 112 21.02 0.38 -39.97
CA TYR A 112 20.20 1.18 -39.07
C TYR A 112 19.86 0.46 -37.77
N ASN A 113 19.68 -0.86 -37.79
CA ASN A 113 19.46 -1.65 -36.59
C ASN A 113 20.67 -1.60 -35.65
N LEU A 114 21.89 -1.68 -36.18
CA LEU A 114 23.11 -1.58 -35.37
C LEU A 114 23.35 -0.15 -34.85
N TYR A 115 23.07 0.89 -35.64
CA TYR A 115 23.04 2.26 -35.11
C TYR A 115 22.05 2.40 -33.96
N ALA A 116 20.86 1.82 -34.11
CA ALA A 116 19.84 1.88 -33.07
C ALA A 116 20.31 1.22 -31.77
N PHE A 117 21.03 0.10 -31.86
CA PHE A 117 21.68 -0.55 -30.72
C PHE A 117 22.77 0.33 -30.07
N ILE A 118 23.63 0.96 -30.88
CA ILE A 118 24.68 1.87 -30.40
C ILE A 118 24.06 3.06 -29.65
N HIS A 119 23.08 3.73 -30.26
CA HIS A 119 22.38 4.85 -29.65
C HIS A 119 21.65 4.44 -28.37
N TYR A 120 20.96 3.29 -28.39
CA TYR A 120 20.27 2.75 -27.21
C TYR A 120 21.25 2.48 -26.06
N SER A 121 22.41 1.89 -26.37
CA SER A 121 23.46 1.58 -25.38
C SER A 121 24.08 2.83 -24.76
N ASN A 122 24.08 3.94 -25.50
CA ASN A 122 24.51 5.26 -25.02
C ASN A 122 23.36 6.05 -24.36
N GLU A 123 22.20 5.43 -24.12
CA GLU A 123 20.98 6.05 -23.58
C GLU A 123 20.43 7.20 -24.44
N ASP A 124 20.87 7.31 -25.70
CA ASP A 124 20.34 8.23 -26.70
C ASP A 124 19.09 7.64 -27.36
N PHE A 125 18.00 7.62 -26.60
CA PHE A 125 16.73 7.04 -27.04
C PHE A 125 16.09 7.79 -28.23
N THR A 126 16.44 9.06 -28.42
CA THR A 126 15.93 9.86 -29.55
C THR A 126 16.55 9.36 -30.85
N SER A 127 17.88 9.25 -30.90
CA SER A 127 18.58 8.75 -32.11
C SER A 127 18.35 7.25 -32.32
N ALA A 128 18.20 6.48 -31.24
CA ALA A 128 17.84 5.06 -31.34
C ALA A 128 16.47 4.89 -32.02
N LEU A 129 15.48 5.67 -31.59
CA LEU A 129 14.14 5.68 -32.19
C LEU A 129 14.19 6.06 -33.68
N GLN A 130 14.91 7.12 -34.04
CA GLN A 130 15.08 7.52 -35.45
C GLN A 130 15.71 6.41 -36.29
N SER A 131 16.70 5.71 -35.74
CA SER A 131 17.38 4.60 -36.40
C SER A 131 16.42 3.43 -36.65
N TYR A 132 15.65 3.01 -35.64
CA TYR A 132 14.62 1.98 -35.82
C TYR A 132 13.48 2.40 -36.76
N GLU A 133 13.07 3.66 -36.76
CA GLU A 133 12.12 4.17 -37.76
C GLU A 133 12.69 4.08 -39.18
N ASN A 134 14.00 4.30 -39.36
CA ASN A 134 14.67 4.11 -40.65
C ASN A 134 14.77 2.65 -41.07
N VAL A 135 14.84 1.69 -40.13
CA VAL A 135 14.69 0.25 -40.42
C VAL A 135 13.31 -0.02 -41.03
N ILE A 136 12.24 0.44 -40.38
CA ILE A 136 10.85 0.18 -40.80
C ILE A 136 10.52 0.82 -42.16
N LYS A 137 11.20 1.91 -42.52
CA LYS A 137 11.04 2.57 -43.84
C LYS A 137 11.63 1.76 -45.00
N GLN A 138 12.47 0.76 -44.73
CA GLN A 138 13.11 -0.02 -45.80
C GLN A 138 12.10 -0.98 -46.46
N PRO A 139 12.01 -1.00 -47.80
CA PRO A 139 11.13 -1.93 -48.50
C PRO A 139 11.67 -3.36 -48.39
N ASP A 140 10.78 -4.35 -48.49
CA ASP A 140 11.14 -5.77 -48.64
C ASP A 140 12.01 -6.38 -47.51
N ILE A 141 12.08 -5.76 -46.34
CA ILE A 141 12.73 -6.36 -45.16
C ILE A 141 11.97 -7.59 -44.66
N PRO A 142 12.64 -8.55 -43.98
CA PRO A 142 11.98 -9.72 -43.43
C PRO A 142 10.84 -9.33 -42.50
N LEU A 143 9.68 -9.99 -42.62
CA LEU A 143 8.50 -9.67 -41.83
C LEU A 143 8.77 -9.75 -40.32
N ALA A 144 9.51 -10.77 -39.88
CA ALA A 144 9.90 -10.93 -38.49
C ALA A 144 10.76 -9.76 -37.98
N MET A 145 11.66 -9.22 -38.83
CA MET A 145 12.46 -8.04 -38.50
C MET A 145 11.55 -6.82 -38.33
N GLU A 146 10.63 -6.59 -39.28
CA GLU A 146 9.70 -5.47 -39.22
C GLU A 146 8.81 -5.51 -37.96
N ILE A 147 8.24 -6.68 -37.64
CA ILE A 147 7.40 -6.90 -36.45
C ILE A 147 8.21 -6.63 -35.18
N ASN A 148 9.41 -7.19 -35.06
CA ASN A 148 10.25 -6.98 -33.87
C ASN A 148 10.64 -5.50 -33.72
N THR A 149 11.07 -4.86 -34.80
CA THR A 149 11.48 -3.44 -34.75
C THR A 149 10.31 -2.52 -34.40
N ARG A 150 9.11 -2.77 -34.91
CA ARG A 150 7.91 -1.99 -34.55
C ARG A 150 7.57 -2.09 -33.05
N PHE A 151 7.75 -3.27 -32.46
CA PHE A 151 7.59 -3.44 -31.01
C PHE A 151 8.63 -2.63 -30.23
N THR A 152 9.90 -2.67 -30.64
CA THR A 152 10.97 -1.87 -30.01
C THR A 152 10.72 -0.37 -30.14
N VAL A 153 10.24 0.11 -31.28
CA VAL A 153 9.82 1.51 -31.47
C VAL A 153 8.76 1.91 -30.45
N ALA A 154 7.74 1.06 -30.26
CA ALA A 154 6.72 1.32 -29.27
C ALA A 154 7.32 1.41 -27.85
N GLN A 155 8.16 0.44 -27.45
CA GLN A 155 8.85 0.46 -26.16
C GLN A 155 9.70 1.73 -25.96
N LEU A 156 10.38 2.23 -26.99
CA LEU A 156 11.16 3.47 -26.91
C LEU A 156 10.28 4.71 -26.72
N TYR A 157 9.09 4.74 -27.28
CA TYR A 157 8.12 5.78 -26.95
C TYR A 157 7.71 5.71 -25.47
N PHE A 158 7.46 4.50 -24.93
CA PHE A 158 7.17 4.33 -23.50
C PHE A 158 8.32 4.77 -22.59
N VAL A 159 9.57 4.45 -22.93
CA VAL A 159 10.77 4.89 -22.17
C VAL A 159 10.90 6.41 -22.16
N GLN A 160 10.55 7.06 -23.26
CA GLN A 160 10.55 8.53 -23.39
C GLN A 160 9.27 9.19 -22.85
N GLU A 161 8.41 8.44 -22.15
CA GLU A 161 7.12 8.90 -21.62
C GLU A 161 6.16 9.45 -22.68
N ARG A 162 6.38 9.09 -23.95
CA ARG A 162 5.53 9.44 -25.10
C ARG A 162 4.39 8.42 -25.21
N TRP A 163 3.53 8.40 -24.20
CA TRP A 163 2.51 7.36 -24.00
C TRP A 163 1.57 7.19 -25.20
N ALA A 164 1.05 8.30 -25.74
CA ALA A 164 0.12 8.27 -26.87
C ALA A 164 0.79 7.71 -28.15
N ASP A 165 2.04 8.11 -28.42
CA ASP A 165 2.81 7.62 -29.55
C ASP A 165 3.13 6.11 -29.39
N GLY A 166 3.49 5.69 -28.18
CA GLY A 166 3.73 4.29 -27.85
C GLY A 166 2.51 3.41 -28.05
N ILE A 167 1.33 3.87 -27.61
CA ILE A 167 0.05 3.19 -27.84
C ILE A 167 -0.25 3.09 -29.34
N ALA A 168 -0.13 4.20 -30.09
CA ALA A 168 -0.37 4.19 -31.53
C ALA A 168 0.61 3.27 -32.29
N ALA A 169 1.87 3.20 -31.85
CA ALA A 169 2.85 2.28 -32.39
C ALA A 169 2.51 0.81 -32.07
N MET A 170 2.06 0.54 -30.84
CA MET A 170 1.57 -0.79 -30.45
C MET A 170 0.35 -1.22 -31.26
N GLU A 171 -0.64 -0.35 -31.46
CA GLU A 171 -1.84 -0.65 -32.27
C GLU A 171 -1.47 -1.07 -33.70
N LYS A 172 -0.47 -0.40 -34.31
CA LYS A 172 0.09 -0.82 -35.61
C LYS A 172 0.79 -2.17 -35.53
N TRP A 173 1.51 -2.44 -34.44
CA TRP A 173 2.17 -3.73 -34.23
C TRP A 173 1.15 -4.87 -34.06
N PHE A 174 0.07 -4.66 -33.31
CA PHE A 174 -1.00 -5.65 -33.14
C PHE A 174 -1.65 -6.04 -34.47
N ALA A 175 -1.78 -5.10 -35.42
CA ALA A 175 -2.30 -5.38 -36.76
C ALA A 175 -1.38 -6.26 -37.62
N MET A 176 -0.16 -6.57 -37.16
CA MET A 176 0.84 -7.37 -37.89
C MET A 176 1.10 -8.75 -37.26
N THR A 177 0.43 -9.09 -36.16
CA THR A 177 0.65 -10.36 -35.46
C THR A 177 -0.69 -10.96 -35.02
N ASP A 178 -0.92 -12.20 -35.43
CA ASP A 178 -2.12 -12.97 -35.05
C ASP A 178 -1.98 -13.60 -33.66
N THR A 179 -0.77 -13.64 -33.10
CA THR A 179 -0.48 -14.19 -31.77
C THR A 179 0.26 -13.19 -30.89
N PRO A 180 -0.36 -12.08 -30.48
CA PRO A 180 0.25 -11.16 -29.52
C PRO A 180 0.50 -11.85 -28.18
N ASN A 181 1.68 -11.65 -27.59
CA ASN A 181 1.96 -12.19 -26.26
C ASN A 181 1.36 -11.30 -25.15
N ALA A 182 1.12 -11.86 -23.97
CA ALA A 182 0.56 -11.14 -22.82
C ALA A 182 1.33 -9.85 -22.45
N SER A 183 2.66 -9.81 -22.61
CA SER A 183 3.46 -8.63 -22.28
C SER A 183 3.14 -7.42 -23.17
N ALA A 184 2.68 -7.65 -24.41
CA ALA A 184 2.22 -6.58 -25.30
C ALA A 184 0.96 -5.89 -24.75
N TYR A 185 0.00 -6.67 -24.24
CA TYR A 185 -1.19 -6.15 -23.59
C TYR A 185 -0.85 -5.44 -22.27
N VAL A 186 0.11 -5.94 -21.49
CA VAL A 186 0.59 -5.24 -20.28
C VAL A 186 1.16 -3.87 -20.62
N LEU A 187 1.93 -3.77 -21.71
CA LEU A 187 2.51 -2.50 -22.16
C LEU A 187 1.42 -1.50 -22.58
N MET A 188 0.38 -1.96 -23.30
CA MET A 188 -0.82 -1.16 -23.59
C MET A 188 -1.51 -0.69 -22.31
N ALA A 189 -1.68 -1.60 -21.33
CA ALA A 189 -2.30 -1.28 -20.06
C ALA A 189 -1.56 -0.18 -19.31
N GLN A 190 -0.22 -0.26 -19.27
CA GLN A 190 0.63 0.77 -18.67
C GLN A 190 0.50 2.11 -19.39
N GLY A 191 0.46 2.11 -20.72
CA GLY A 191 0.24 3.32 -21.51
C GLY A 191 -1.08 4.01 -21.20
N TYR A 192 -2.18 3.26 -21.27
CA TYR A 192 -3.49 3.80 -20.96
C TYR A 192 -3.61 4.25 -19.51
N TYR A 193 -2.95 3.54 -18.57
CA TYR A 193 -2.88 3.96 -17.17
C TYR A 193 -2.21 5.34 -17.02
N GLN A 194 -1.09 5.59 -17.70
CA GLN A 194 -0.42 6.91 -17.65
C GLN A 194 -1.27 8.02 -18.26
N LEU A 195 -2.06 7.70 -19.28
CA LEU A 195 -3.06 8.61 -19.87
C LEU A 195 -4.35 8.72 -19.06
N LYS A 196 -4.46 8.01 -17.92
CA LYS A 196 -5.66 7.92 -17.07
C LYS A 196 -6.88 7.35 -17.77
N ASP A 197 -6.70 6.64 -18.88
CA ASP A 197 -7.73 5.83 -19.54
C ASP A 197 -7.82 4.48 -18.82
N TYR A 198 -8.42 4.49 -17.63
CA TYR A 198 -8.48 3.31 -16.76
C TYR A 198 -9.35 2.19 -17.34
N ASP A 199 -10.31 2.50 -18.22
CA ASP A 199 -11.14 1.49 -18.90
C ASP A 199 -10.30 0.63 -19.84
N LYS A 200 -9.51 1.27 -20.71
CA LYS A 200 -8.63 0.54 -21.61
C LYS A 200 -7.44 -0.08 -20.87
N ALA A 201 -6.93 0.58 -19.84
CA ALA A 201 -5.88 0.00 -19.00
C ALA A 201 -6.35 -1.31 -18.37
N LEU A 202 -7.54 -1.32 -17.77
CA LEU A 202 -8.10 -2.50 -17.12
C LEU A 202 -8.40 -3.61 -18.14
N THR A 203 -8.97 -3.26 -19.28
CA THR A 203 -9.24 -4.22 -20.37
C THR A 203 -7.96 -4.94 -20.79
N ASN A 204 -6.88 -4.19 -21.05
CA ASN A 204 -5.63 -4.78 -21.52
C ASN A 204 -4.92 -5.61 -20.44
N ILE A 205 -4.90 -5.18 -19.18
CA ILE A 205 -4.24 -5.96 -18.13
C ILE A 205 -4.96 -7.29 -17.85
N ASN A 206 -6.29 -7.30 -17.96
CA ASN A 206 -7.08 -8.53 -17.81
C ASN A 206 -6.81 -9.51 -18.95
N ILE A 207 -6.71 -9.05 -20.20
CA ILE A 207 -6.32 -9.94 -21.33
C ILE A 207 -4.99 -10.65 -21.03
N ALA A 208 -4.00 -9.93 -20.48
CA ALA A 208 -2.71 -10.52 -20.13
C ALA A 208 -2.79 -11.54 -18.98
N ILE A 209 -3.63 -11.29 -17.97
CA ILE A 209 -3.87 -12.19 -16.85
C ILE A 209 -4.60 -13.44 -17.33
N ASP A 210 -5.69 -13.28 -18.08
CA ASP A 210 -6.52 -14.36 -18.62
C ASP A 210 -5.72 -15.28 -19.57
N ASP A 211 -4.80 -14.72 -20.37
CA ASP A 211 -3.89 -15.51 -21.23
C ASP A 211 -2.98 -16.44 -20.42
N TYR A 212 -2.56 -16.03 -19.23
CA TYR A 212 -1.73 -16.85 -18.34
C TYR A 212 -2.59 -17.88 -17.60
N ASP A 213 -3.71 -17.44 -17.04
CA ASP A 213 -4.62 -18.31 -16.29
C ASP A 213 -5.18 -19.44 -17.17
N SER A 214 -5.54 -19.15 -18.43
CA SER A 214 -6.00 -20.16 -19.40
C SER A 214 -4.93 -21.19 -19.81
N LYS A 215 -3.67 -20.94 -19.49
CA LYS A 215 -2.52 -21.82 -19.75
C LYS A 215 -1.97 -22.44 -18.47
N ASP A 216 -2.71 -22.36 -17.36
CA ASP A 216 -2.28 -22.79 -16.03
C ASP A 216 -0.94 -22.18 -15.58
N LYS A 217 -0.65 -20.95 -16.05
CA LYS A 217 0.54 -20.19 -15.65
C LYS A 217 0.15 -19.12 -14.65
N ILE A 218 1.04 -18.82 -13.72
CA ILE A 218 0.82 -17.77 -12.72
C ILE A 218 1.19 -16.41 -13.33
N PRO A 219 0.24 -15.46 -13.45
CA PRO A 219 0.52 -14.10 -13.90
C PRO A 219 1.50 -13.39 -12.97
N LYS A 220 2.38 -12.55 -13.51
CA LYS A 220 3.40 -11.84 -12.71
C LYS A 220 2.74 -10.96 -11.64
N GLU A 221 3.35 -10.90 -10.45
CA GLU A 221 2.88 -10.10 -9.30
C GLU A 221 2.51 -8.65 -9.68
N GLN A 222 3.31 -8.00 -10.53
CA GLN A 222 3.09 -6.61 -10.95
C GLN A 222 1.81 -6.43 -11.80
N TRP A 223 1.36 -7.48 -12.50
CA TRP A 223 0.14 -7.42 -13.30
C TRP A 223 -1.08 -7.40 -12.39
N TYR A 224 -1.09 -8.25 -11.37
CA TYR A 224 -2.12 -8.23 -10.33
C TYR A 224 -2.12 -6.92 -9.53
N ASN A 225 -0.95 -6.36 -9.21
CA ASN A 225 -0.88 -5.05 -8.55
C ASN A 225 -1.53 -3.94 -9.39
N LEU A 226 -1.27 -3.91 -10.70
CA LEU A 226 -1.89 -2.95 -11.63
C LEU A 226 -3.40 -3.19 -11.73
N ALA A 227 -3.84 -4.43 -11.94
CA ALA A 227 -5.25 -4.78 -12.01
C ALA A 227 -6.00 -4.40 -10.72
N ARG A 228 -5.46 -4.76 -9.55
CA ARG A 228 -6.04 -4.40 -8.23
C ARG A 228 -6.21 -2.89 -8.10
N PHE A 229 -5.18 -2.12 -8.47
CA PHE A 229 -5.24 -0.67 -8.44
C PHE A 229 -6.35 -0.14 -9.36
N LEU A 230 -6.41 -0.60 -10.61
CA LEU A 230 -7.41 -0.17 -11.58
C LEU A 230 -8.84 -0.53 -11.15
N TYR A 231 -9.05 -1.73 -10.60
CA TYR A 231 -10.34 -2.11 -10.02
C TYR A 231 -10.74 -1.17 -8.86
N ALA A 232 -9.81 -0.86 -7.95
CA ALA A 232 -10.09 0.04 -6.83
C ALA A 232 -10.43 1.48 -7.29
N GLU A 233 -9.66 2.05 -8.23
CA GLU A 233 -9.94 3.38 -8.81
C GLU A 233 -11.30 3.43 -9.52
N LYS A 234 -11.72 2.30 -10.11
CA LYS A 234 -13.03 2.16 -10.73
C LYS A 234 -14.15 1.77 -9.77
N ASN A 235 -13.88 1.77 -8.46
CA ASN A 235 -14.83 1.40 -7.41
C ASN A 235 -15.38 -0.04 -7.56
N MET A 236 -14.61 -0.92 -8.21
CA MET A 236 -14.87 -2.35 -8.38
C MET A 236 -14.23 -3.11 -7.22
N ILE A 237 -14.79 -2.91 -6.02
CA ILE A 237 -14.17 -3.34 -4.75
C ILE A 237 -14.11 -4.86 -4.63
N ASP A 238 -15.10 -5.58 -5.16
CA ASP A 238 -15.12 -7.05 -5.11
C ASP A 238 -14.00 -7.66 -5.97
N GLU A 239 -13.78 -7.14 -7.17
CA GLU A 239 -12.72 -7.55 -8.09
C GLU A 239 -11.34 -7.17 -7.57
N ALA A 240 -11.20 -5.98 -6.97
CA ALA A 240 -9.97 -5.57 -6.29
C ALA A 240 -9.64 -6.53 -5.12
N THR A 241 -10.66 -6.91 -4.34
CA THR A 241 -10.53 -7.86 -3.24
C THR A 241 -10.13 -9.25 -3.72
N ALA A 242 -10.78 -9.77 -4.78
CA ALA A 242 -10.44 -11.05 -5.39
C ALA A 242 -9.02 -11.07 -5.95
N THR A 243 -8.61 -9.98 -6.63
CA THR A 243 -7.24 -9.82 -7.13
C THR A 243 -6.22 -9.84 -5.98
N LEU A 244 -6.55 -9.23 -4.84
CA LEU A 244 -5.70 -9.23 -3.67
C LEU A 244 -5.61 -10.60 -2.99
N GLN A 245 -6.67 -11.41 -3.04
CA GLN A 245 -6.62 -12.82 -2.62
C GLN A 245 -5.69 -13.63 -3.51
N ASN A 246 -5.68 -13.39 -4.83
CA ASN A 246 -4.72 -14.01 -5.75
C ASN A 246 -3.27 -13.57 -5.44
N LEU A 247 -3.04 -12.29 -5.16
CA LEU A 247 -1.74 -11.80 -4.70
C LEU A 247 -1.28 -12.53 -3.43
N ILE A 248 -2.15 -12.74 -2.45
CA ILE A 248 -1.83 -13.49 -1.24
C ILE A 248 -1.52 -14.96 -1.55
N ARG A 249 -2.32 -15.60 -2.41
CA ARG A 249 -2.16 -17.02 -2.77
C ARG A 249 -0.83 -17.29 -3.46
N PHE A 250 -0.44 -16.44 -4.42
CA PHE A 250 0.72 -16.68 -5.27
C PHE A 250 1.98 -15.91 -4.82
N TYR A 251 1.80 -14.78 -4.13
CA TYR A 251 2.86 -13.86 -3.73
C TYR A 251 2.67 -13.36 -2.28
N PRO A 252 2.62 -14.27 -1.28
CA PRO A 252 2.24 -13.91 0.08
C PRO A 252 3.19 -12.88 0.68
N LYS A 253 2.68 -11.68 0.97
CA LYS A 253 3.40 -10.57 1.61
C LYS A 253 2.50 -9.88 2.63
N LYS A 254 3.09 -9.38 3.72
CA LYS A 254 2.41 -8.59 4.76
C LYS A 254 1.43 -7.57 4.20
N GLN A 255 1.93 -6.75 3.27
CA GLN A 255 1.20 -5.62 2.73
C GLN A 255 -0.14 -6.04 2.12
N TYR A 256 -0.24 -7.27 1.59
CA TYR A 256 -1.46 -7.76 0.97
C TYR A 256 -2.50 -8.18 2.00
N TRP A 257 -2.09 -8.78 3.12
CA TRP A 257 -2.99 -9.06 4.24
C TRP A 257 -3.55 -7.77 4.87
N VAL A 258 -2.68 -6.78 5.09
CA VAL A 258 -3.07 -5.48 5.63
C VAL A 258 -4.05 -4.78 4.69
N GLN A 259 -3.75 -4.74 3.38
CA GLN A 259 -4.67 -4.19 2.37
C GLN A 259 -5.99 -4.97 2.31
N LEU A 260 -5.96 -6.29 2.47
CA LEU A 260 -7.16 -7.12 2.40
C LEU A 260 -8.08 -6.84 3.60
N SER A 261 -7.50 -6.64 4.78
CA SER A 261 -8.22 -6.16 5.96
C SER A 261 -8.93 -4.84 5.66
N PHE A 262 -8.25 -3.86 5.02
CA PHE A 262 -8.88 -2.60 4.65
C PHE A 262 -10.00 -2.76 3.62
N MET A 263 -9.81 -3.59 2.58
CA MET A 263 -10.85 -3.86 1.58
C MET A 263 -12.10 -4.49 2.23
N TYR A 264 -11.91 -5.43 3.16
CA TYR A 264 -13.03 -6.00 3.91
C TYR A 264 -13.73 -4.97 4.81
N SER A 265 -13.00 -3.99 5.35
CA SER A 265 -13.58 -2.86 6.08
C SER A 265 -14.54 -2.06 5.19
N GLU A 266 -14.13 -1.71 3.97
CA GLU A 266 -14.96 -0.96 3.01
C GLU A 266 -16.21 -1.74 2.60
N GLN A 267 -16.12 -3.07 2.58
CA GLN A 267 -17.23 -3.97 2.32
C GLN A 267 -18.11 -4.26 3.56
N ASN A 268 -17.82 -3.65 4.72
CA ASN A 268 -18.46 -3.95 6.02
C ASN A 268 -18.38 -5.44 6.42
N LYS A 269 -17.33 -6.14 6.02
CA LYS A 269 -17.07 -7.55 6.34
C LYS A 269 -16.14 -7.64 7.56
N GLU A 270 -16.61 -7.18 8.71
CA GLU A 270 -15.82 -7.00 9.95
C GLU A 270 -15.06 -8.27 10.38
N ALA A 271 -15.71 -9.44 10.31
CA ALA A 271 -15.07 -10.72 10.67
C ALA A 271 -13.88 -11.07 9.74
N LEU A 272 -14.03 -10.80 8.43
CA LEU A 272 -12.95 -11.04 7.46
C LEU A 272 -11.85 -9.99 7.57
N GLN A 273 -12.21 -8.74 7.88
CA GLN A 273 -11.26 -7.68 8.20
C GLN A 273 -10.36 -8.10 9.37
N LEU A 274 -10.97 -8.53 10.48
CA LEU A 274 -10.24 -9.02 11.64
C LEU A 274 -9.35 -10.22 11.27
N GLY A 275 -9.91 -11.21 10.56
CA GLY A 275 -9.16 -12.40 10.17
C GLY A 275 -7.93 -12.10 9.29
N ALA A 276 -8.06 -11.16 8.35
CA ALA A 276 -6.95 -10.75 7.49
C ALA A 276 -5.84 -10.03 8.29
N MET A 277 -6.19 -9.11 9.19
CA MET A 277 -5.20 -8.41 10.01
C MET A 277 -4.59 -9.33 11.09
N GLU A 278 -5.39 -10.17 11.73
CA GLU A 278 -4.91 -11.16 12.70
C GLU A 278 -3.95 -12.13 12.03
N THR A 279 -4.19 -12.53 10.77
CA THR A 279 -3.24 -13.35 10.00
C THR A 279 -1.88 -12.67 9.85
N ALA A 280 -1.84 -11.38 9.53
CA ALA A 280 -0.58 -10.64 9.46
C ALA A 280 0.11 -10.55 10.83
N TYR A 281 -0.68 -10.38 11.90
CA TYR A 281 -0.17 -10.32 13.27
C TYR A 281 0.43 -11.64 13.74
N VAL A 282 -0.29 -12.76 13.66
CA VAL A 282 0.18 -14.07 14.14
C VAL A 282 1.38 -14.61 13.35
N GLN A 283 1.60 -14.10 12.14
CA GLN A 283 2.77 -14.39 11.32
C GLN A 283 3.96 -13.45 11.61
N ASN A 284 3.89 -12.65 12.68
CA ASN A 284 4.91 -11.67 13.08
C ASN A 284 5.26 -10.67 11.98
N MET A 285 4.28 -10.30 11.15
CA MET A 285 4.53 -9.40 10.05
C MET A 285 4.41 -7.93 10.45
N LEU A 286 3.64 -7.59 11.49
CA LEU A 286 3.43 -6.18 11.87
C LEU A 286 4.72 -5.55 12.41
N GLU A 287 5.07 -4.37 11.92
CA GLU A 287 6.36 -3.68 12.17
C GLU A 287 6.20 -2.21 12.57
N LYS A 288 4.98 -1.67 12.51
CA LYS A 288 4.73 -0.24 12.75
C LYS A 288 3.75 -0.03 13.90
N ASP A 289 3.97 1.02 14.69
CA ASP A 289 3.05 1.50 15.74
C ASP A 289 1.57 1.49 15.30
N GLY A 290 1.29 2.08 14.13
CA GLY A 290 -0.07 2.17 13.60
C GLY A 290 -0.70 0.81 13.28
N GLU A 291 0.09 -0.19 12.92
CA GLU A 291 -0.38 -1.54 12.62
C GLU A 291 -0.83 -2.26 13.90
N TYR A 292 -0.04 -2.17 14.97
CA TYR A 292 -0.40 -2.72 16.29
C TYR A 292 -1.63 -2.02 16.89
N ARG A 293 -1.70 -0.69 16.81
CA ARG A 293 -2.89 0.06 17.29
C ARG A 293 -4.14 -0.27 16.51
N ASN A 294 -4.02 -0.45 15.19
CA ASN A 294 -5.14 -0.88 14.36
C ASN A 294 -5.58 -2.30 14.77
N MET A 295 -4.65 -3.23 14.93
CA MET A 295 -4.96 -4.60 15.37
C MET A 295 -5.67 -4.62 16.74
N ALA A 296 -5.17 -3.85 17.71
CA ALA A 296 -5.82 -3.71 19.01
C ALA A 296 -7.24 -3.11 18.88
N SER A 297 -7.41 -2.10 18.04
CA SER A 297 -8.73 -1.50 17.78
C SER A 297 -9.71 -2.49 17.14
N LEU A 298 -9.25 -3.34 16.22
CA LEU A 298 -10.06 -4.41 15.64
C LEU A 298 -10.50 -5.43 16.68
N PHE A 299 -9.62 -5.82 17.60
CA PHE A 299 -9.99 -6.70 18.71
C PHE A 299 -11.00 -6.05 19.67
N LEU A 300 -10.85 -4.75 19.98
CA LEU A 300 -11.83 -4.03 20.80
C LEU A 300 -13.20 -3.94 20.11
N ASN A 301 -13.23 -3.66 18.81
CA ASN A 301 -14.47 -3.64 18.03
C ASN A 301 -15.14 -5.01 17.95
N ALA A 302 -14.34 -6.09 17.94
CA ALA A 302 -14.82 -7.47 17.99
C ALA A 302 -15.14 -7.97 19.40
N GLU A 303 -15.16 -7.07 20.40
CA GLU A 303 -15.44 -7.38 21.81
C GLU A 303 -14.47 -8.41 22.41
N VAL A 304 -13.21 -8.42 21.96
CA VAL A 304 -12.11 -9.26 22.49
C VAL A 304 -11.01 -8.40 23.14
N PRO A 305 -11.34 -7.63 24.21
CA PRO A 305 -10.45 -6.62 24.78
C PRO A 305 -9.15 -7.19 25.36
N TYR A 306 -9.16 -8.42 25.87
CA TYR A 306 -7.94 -9.06 26.39
C TYR A 306 -6.90 -9.32 25.28
N LYS A 307 -7.34 -9.74 24.08
CA LYS A 307 -6.40 -9.86 22.96
C LYS A 307 -5.86 -8.49 22.51
N ALA A 308 -6.69 -7.45 22.58
CA ALA A 308 -6.25 -6.09 22.28
C ALA A 308 -5.14 -5.62 23.23
N SER A 309 -5.25 -5.89 24.54
CA SER A 309 -4.22 -5.53 25.50
C SER A 309 -2.92 -6.30 25.26
N LEU A 310 -2.99 -7.60 24.96
CA LEU A 310 -1.80 -8.40 24.65
C LEU A 310 -1.01 -7.86 23.46
N VAL A 311 -1.69 -7.49 22.37
CA VAL A 311 -1.06 -6.89 21.19
C VAL A 311 -0.31 -5.60 21.55
N LEU A 312 -0.93 -4.73 22.35
CA LEU A 312 -0.32 -3.46 22.75
C LEU A 312 0.85 -3.67 23.71
N GLN A 313 0.73 -4.59 24.66
CA GLN A 313 1.82 -4.94 25.58
C GLN A 313 3.03 -5.52 24.83
N GLU A 314 2.78 -6.42 23.87
CA GLU A 314 3.82 -6.97 23.01
C GLU A 314 4.50 -5.85 22.20
N GLY A 315 3.71 -5.01 21.52
CA GLY A 315 4.24 -3.92 20.72
C GLY A 315 5.03 -2.87 21.53
N LEU A 316 4.59 -2.57 22.75
CA LEU A 316 5.31 -1.67 23.68
C LEU A 316 6.62 -2.31 24.16
N LYS A 317 6.60 -3.60 24.51
CA LYS A 317 7.78 -4.36 24.94
C LYS A 317 8.82 -4.50 23.82
N ALA A 318 8.35 -4.64 22.59
CA ALA A 318 9.20 -4.70 21.39
C ALA A 318 9.63 -3.32 20.87
N GLU A 319 9.25 -2.23 21.55
CA GLU A 319 9.52 -0.84 21.13
C GLU A 319 8.96 -0.48 19.74
N ILE A 320 8.00 -1.25 19.22
CA ILE A 320 7.31 -0.99 17.94
C ILE A 320 6.17 0.01 18.15
N VAL A 321 5.39 -0.17 19.22
CA VAL A 321 4.36 0.78 19.64
C VAL A 321 5.06 1.89 20.41
N GLN A 322 4.80 3.14 20.01
CA GLN A 322 5.47 4.29 20.61
C GLN A 322 5.12 4.42 22.10
N ASP A 323 6.12 4.65 22.95
CA ASP A 323 5.94 5.00 24.36
C ASP A 323 5.38 6.43 24.45
N ASN A 324 4.06 6.56 24.33
CA ASN A 324 3.37 7.84 24.44
C ASN A 324 2.02 7.72 25.18
N SER A 325 1.51 8.85 25.66
CA SER A 325 0.28 8.93 26.45
C SER A 325 -0.92 8.23 25.79
N LYS A 326 -1.12 8.42 24.48
CA LYS A 326 -2.27 7.86 23.74
C LYS A 326 -2.23 6.34 23.66
N ASN A 327 -1.05 5.76 23.51
CA ASN A 327 -0.89 4.32 23.38
C ASN A 327 -1.07 3.60 24.71
N TRP A 328 -0.57 4.21 25.80
CA TRP A 328 -0.85 3.74 27.15
C TRP A 328 -2.32 3.91 27.54
N GLU A 329 -2.97 4.99 27.12
CA GLU A 329 -4.42 5.16 27.30
C GLU A 329 -5.21 4.06 26.58
N LEU A 330 -4.82 3.72 25.34
CA LEU A 330 -5.45 2.62 24.59
C LEU A 330 -5.26 1.27 25.29
N LEU A 331 -4.05 0.99 25.80
CA LEU A 331 -3.79 -0.23 26.58
C LEU A 331 -4.62 -0.27 27.87
N ALA A 332 -4.64 0.81 28.63
CA ALA A 332 -5.41 0.90 29.86
C ALA A 332 -6.93 0.74 29.60
N GLY A 333 -7.43 1.31 28.50
CA GLY A 333 -8.80 1.14 28.05
C GLY A 333 -9.12 -0.31 27.71
N ALA A 334 -8.23 -1.00 26.99
CA ALA A 334 -8.38 -2.41 26.66
C ALA A 334 -8.40 -3.30 27.90
N LEU A 335 -7.44 -3.13 28.82
CA LEU A 335 -7.36 -3.87 30.08
C LEU A 335 -8.60 -3.65 30.95
N ARG A 336 -9.06 -2.40 31.07
CA ARG A 336 -10.28 -2.08 31.82
C ARG A 336 -11.51 -2.75 31.21
N GLN A 337 -11.65 -2.74 29.88
CA GLN A 337 -12.76 -3.42 29.20
C GLN A 337 -12.69 -4.95 29.37
N ALA A 338 -11.47 -5.50 29.49
CA ALA A 338 -11.24 -6.90 29.81
C ALA A 338 -11.45 -7.26 31.30
N GLN A 339 -11.78 -6.29 32.15
CA GLN A 339 -11.86 -6.44 33.62
C GLN A 339 -10.51 -6.74 34.31
N GLU A 340 -9.39 -6.48 33.63
CA GLU A 340 -8.03 -6.59 34.19
C GLU A 340 -7.66 -5.27 34.91
N ILE A 341 -8.37 -4.97 36.00
CA ILE A 341 -8.29 -3.66 36.67
C ILE A 341 -6.90 -3.40 37.27
N ASP A 342 -6.28 -4.42 37.85
CA ASP A 342 -4.96 -4.29 38.47
C ASP A 342 -3.87 -3.95 37.46
N ASP A 343 -3.98 -4.44 36.21
CA ASP A 343 -3.07 -4.11 35.12
C ASP A 343 -3.46 -2.78 34.41
N ALA A 344 -4.75 -2.44 34.38
CA ALA A 344 -5.23 -1.21 33.78
C ALA A 344 -4.72 0.04 34.52
N ILE A 345 -4.60 -0.04 35.84
CA ILE A 345 -4.11 1.05 36.70
C ILE A 345 -2.71 1.52 36.29
N PRO A 346 -1.64 0.70 36.32
CA PRO A 346 -0.29 1.15 35.98
C PRO A 346 -0.19 1.64 34.54
N ALA A 347 -0.95 1.05 33.60
CA ALA A 347 -1.03 1.55 32.24
C ALA A 347 -1.65 2.96 32.18
N MET A 348 -2.74 3.21 32.91
CA MET A 348 -3.37 4.54 32.96
C MET A 348 -2.50 5.55 33.72
N GLU A 349 -1.77 5.15 34.75
CA GLU A 349 -0.80 6.00 35.44
C GLU A 349 0.29 6.49 34.49
N LYS A 350 0.87 5.56 33.72
CA LYS A 350 1.85 5.88 32.69
C LYS A 350 1.22 6.82 31.65
N ALA A 351 0.02 6.54 31.17
CA ALA A 351 -0.70 7.40 30.22
C ALA A 351 -0.89 8.82 30.76
N ALA A 352 -1.41 8.97 31.98
CA ALA A 352 -1.69 10.24 32.64
C ALA A 352 -0.41 11.02 32.98
N SER A 353 0.68 10.34 33.33
CA SER A 353 1.98 10.97 33.58
C SER A 353 2.55 11.67 32.35
N MET A 354 2.25 11.13 31.16
CA MET A 354 2.72 11.62 29.87
C MET A 354 1.72 12.57 29.18
N SER A 355 0.48 12.69 29.67
CA SER A 355 -0.49 13.64 29.11
C SER A 355 -0.11 15.07 29.49
N ASP A 356 -0.51 16.05 28.68
CA ASP A 356 -0.37 17.47 28.98
C ASP A 356 -1.51 18.01 29.87
N ASP A 357 -2.68 17.37 29.82
CA ASP A 357 -3.88 17.76 30.57
C ASP A 357 -4.22 16.80 31.71
N GLY A 358 -5.20 17.20 32.52
CA GLY A 358 -5.70 16.45 33.67
C GLY A 358 -6.78 15.43 33.36
N ASP A 359 -7.27 15.28 32.12
CA ASP A 359 -8.42 14.41 31.81
C ASP A 359 -8.09 12.94 32.11
N LEU A 360 -6.87 12.50 31.77
CA LEU A 360 -6.41 11.14 32.07
C LEU A 360 -6.24 10.89 33.57
N TYR A 361 -5.87 11.90 34.35
CA TYR A 361 -5.83 11.79 35.81
C TYR A 361 -7.22 11.66 36.42
N ALA A 362 -8.23 12.36 35.88
CA ALA A 362 -9.61 12.18 36.30
C ALA A 362 -10.14 10.77 35.97
N ARG A 363 -9.77 10.23 34.79
CA ARG A 363 -10.09 8.85 34.40
C ARG A 363 -9.39 7.83 35.28
N LEU A 364 -8.11 8.03 35.57
CA LEU A 364 -7.35 7.20 36.52
C LEU A 364 -8.03 7.18 37.89
N GLY A 365 -8.47 8.35 38.37
CA GLY A 365 -9.24 8.46 39.60
C GLY A 365 -10.53 7.64 39.62
N ASN A 366 -11.26 7.60 38.51
CA ASN A 366 -12.42 6.71 38.37
C ASN A 366 -12.03 5.23 38.46
N ILE A 367 -10.94 4.83 37.79
CA ILE A 367 -10.45 3.44 37.85
C ILE A 367 -10.05 3.07 39.27
N TYR A 368 -9.38 3.99 39.99
CA TYR A 368 -9.04 3.80 41.39
C TYR A 368 -10.26 3.66 42.29
N LEU A 369 -11.28 4.49 42.09
CA LEU A 369 -12.54 4.38 42.83
C LEU A 369 -13.25 3.06 42.54
N ASP A 370 -13.34 2.66 41.26
CA ASP A 370 -13.92 1.38 40.83
C ASP A 370 -13.17 0.18 41.46
N ALA A 371 -11.90 0.35 41.82
CA ALA A 371 -11.04 -0.64 42.47
C ALA A 371 -10.96 -0.51 44.01
N ASP A 372 -11.84 0.29 44.63
CA ASP A 372 -11.84 0.61 46.07
C ASP A 372 -10.55 1.26 46.62
N LYS A 373 -9.65 1.73 45.74
CA LYS A 373 -8.41 2.46 46.04
C LYS A 373 -8.70 3.95 46.26
N ASN A 374 -9.44 4.23 47.34
CA ASN A 374 -10.08 5.53 47.56
C ASN A 374 -9.09 6.69 47.78
N GLU A 375 -7.93 6.45 48.43
CA GLU A 375 -6.94 7.50 48.66
C GLU A 375 -6.19 7.86 47.36
N GLU A 376 -5.85 6.85 46.56
CA GLU A 376 -5.24 7.02 45.24
C GLU A 376 -6.21 7.72 44.27
N ALA A 377 -7.52 7.42 44.37
CA ALA A 377 -8.55 8.14 43.63
C ALA A 377 -8.57 9.64 43.99
N ILE A 378 -8.50 9.98 45.28
CA ILE A 378 -8.43 11.37 45.76
C ILE A 378 -7.20 12.07 45.17
N GLU A 379 -6.03 11.43 45.24
CA GLU A 379 -4.78 12.00 44.72
C GLU A 379 -4.86 12.25 43.21
N ALA A 380 -5.23 11.23 42.44
CA ALA A 380 -5.30 11.30 40.98
C ALA A 380 -6.28 12.40 40.53
N ILE A 381 -7.49 12.43 41.08
CA ILE A 381 -8.50 13.42 40.66
C ILE A 381 -8.09 14.84 41.05
N THR A 382 -7.54 15.02 42.25
CA THR A 382 -7.06 16.33 42.70
C THR A 382 -5.94 16.83 41.79
N LYS A 383 -5.00 15.96 41.41
CA LYS A 383 -3.93 16.26 40.46
C LYS A 383 -4.48 16.63 39.08
N GLY A 384 -5.46 15.89 38.57
CA GLY A 384 -6.13 16.18 37.30
C GLY A 384 -6.83 17.54 37.29
N LEU A 385 -7.65 17.82 38.31
CA LEU A 385 -8.34 19.10 38.45
C LEU A 385 -7.37 20.28 38.57
N LYS A 386 -6.26 20.11 39.30
CA LYS A 386 -5.21 21.13 39.42
C LYS A 386 -4.49 21.39 38.10
N ARG A 387 -4.23 20.34 37.31
CA ARG A 387 -3.56 20.45 36.01
C ARG A 387 -4.42 21.14 34.96
N GLY A 388 -5.74 21.05 35.08
CA GLY A 388 -6.69 21.66 34.15
C GLY A 388 -6.92 20.81 32.90
N GLY A 389 -7.81 21.24 32.00
CA GLY A 389 -8.16 20.51 30.78
C GLY A 389 -9.07 19.28 30.96
N VAL A 390 -9.55 19.01 32.19
CA VAL A 390 -10.53 17.96 32.47
C VAL A 390 -11.87 18.29 31.79
N LYS A 391 -12.30 17.47 30.83
CA LYS A 391 -13.50 17.76 30.00
C LYS A 391 -14.80 17.68 30.80
N ARG A 392 -14.85 16.77 31.78
CA ARG A 392 -15.97 16.57 32.71
C ARG A 392 -15.54 16.85 34.14
N ALA A 393 -15.09 18.08 34.40
CA ALA A 393 -14.69 18.51 35.74
C ALA A 393 -15.82 18.34 36.77
N ASP A 394 -17.08 18.42 36.34
CA ASP A 394 -18.26 18.12 37.15
C ASP A 394 -18.26 16.65 37.64
N ASN A 395 -18.02 15.70 36.73
CA ASN A 395 -17.95 14.28 37.06
C ASN A 395 -16.71 13.95 37.90
N ALA A 396 -15.56 14.55 37.58
CA ALA A 396 -14.35 14.40 38.38
C ALA A 396 -14.59 14.85 39.84
N ASN A 397 -15.23 16.01 40.06
CA ASN A 397 -15.60 16.45 41.41
C ASN A 397 -16.63 15.52 42.08
N LEU A 398 -17.55 14.94 41.32
CA LEU A 398 -18.51 13.98 41.85
C LEU A 398 -17.77 12.74 42.41
N VAL A 399 -16.84 12.20 41.64
CA VAL A 399 -16.04 11.01 41.99
C VAL A 399 -15.10 11.33 43.15
N LEU A 400 -14.48 12.52 43.16
CA LEU A 400 -13.69 13.01 44.27
C LEU A 400 -14.52 13.08 45.56
N GLY A 401 -15.77 13.53 45.47
CA GLY A 401 -16.70 13.52 46.58
C GLY A 401 -17.01 12.12 47.11
N MET A 402 -17.21 11.14 46.22
CA MET A 402 -17.42 9.75 46.61
C MET A 402 -16.17 9.17 47.30
N ALA A 403 -14.98 9.41 46.76
CA ALA A 403 -13.73 8.95 47.35
C ALA A 403 -13.47 9.57 48.74
N TYR A 404 -13.73 10.88 48.91
CA TYR A 404 -13.67 11.52 50.22
C TYR A 404 -14.73 10.99 51.19
N PHE A 405 -15.92 10.65 50.70
CA PHE A 405 -16.96 10.05 51.53
C PHE A 405 -16.52 8.66 52.03
N ASN A 406 -15.98 7.82 51.16
CA ASN A 406 -15.48 6.48 51.49
C ASN A 406 -14.32 6.51 52.49
N THR A 407 -13.47 7.54 52.44
CA THR A 407 -12.40 7.79 53.43
C THR A 407 -12.86 8.58 54.65
N LYS A 408 -14.18 8.80 54.81
CA LYS A 408 -14.82 9.52 55.92
C LYS A 408 -14.41 10.99 56.06
N GLN A 409 -13.85 11.58 55.02
CA GLN A 409 -13.50 13.00 54.94
C GLN A 409 -14.72 13.85 54.54
N TYR A 410 -15.80 13.77 55.32
CA TYR A 410 -17.13 14.28 54.95
C TYR A 410 -17.18 15.79 54.62
N ALA A 411 -16.35 16.60 55.29
CA ALA A 411 -16.27 18.04 54.98
C ALA A 411 -15.77 18.27 53.55
N LYS A 412 -14.70 17.57 53.14
CA LYS A 412 -14.17 17.64 51.78
C LYS A 412 -15.13 17.01 50.76
N ALA A 413 -15.77 15.90 51.12
CA ALA A 413 -16.80 15.27 50.29
C ALA A 413 -17.93 16.26 49.96
N LYS A 414 -18.43 16.99 50.96
CA LYS A 414 -19.46 18.02 50.79
C LYS A 414 -19.04 19.11 49.81
N ASP A 415 -17.81 19.59 49.92
CA ASP A 415 -17.31 20.65 49.03
C ASP A 415 -17.14 20.16 47.60
N ALA A 416 -16.65 18.94 47.41
CA ALA A 416 -16.55 18.29 46.10
C ALA A 416 -17.93 18.07 45.46
N PHE A 417 -18.92 17.56 46.20
CA PHE A 417 -20.29 17.43 45.71
C PHE A 417 -20.93 18.78 45.35
N ARG A 418 -20.69 19.83 46.14
CA ARG A 418 -21.13 21.18 45.78
C ARG A 418 -20.49 21.69 44.51
N ALA A 419 -19.20 21.44 44.30
CA ALA A 419 -18.52 21.80 43.06
C ALA A 419 -19.09 21.05 41.86
N ALA A 420 -19.34 19.74 41.99
CA ALA A 420 -19.99 18.93 40.97
C ALA A 420 -21.41 19.43 40.64
N GLY A 421 -22.17 19.85 41.66
CA GLY A 421 -23.56 20.30 41.51
C GLY A 421 -23.74 21.68 40.87
N ARG A 422 -22.65 22.38 40.55
CA ARG A 422 -22.68 23.62 39.75
C ARG A 422 -22.99 23.35 38.28
N ASP A 423 -22.71 22.13 37.80
CA ASP A 423 -23.07 21.68 36.45
C ASP A 423 -24.40 20.92 36.48
N GLU A 424 -25.33 21.28 35.60
CA GLU A 424 -26.66 20.68 35.54
C GLU A 424 -26.62 19.17 35.32
N ARG A 425 -25.60 18.66 34.59
CA ARG A 425 -25.46 17.23 34.27
C ARG A 425 -25.15 16.37 35.49
N SER A 426 -24.48 16.95 36.50
CA SER A 426 -24.07 16.25 37.72
C SER A 426 -24.87 16.66 38.97
N LYS A 427 -25.64 17.76 38.90
CA LYS A 427 -26.44 18.30 40.02
C LYS A 427 -27.32 17.27 40.71
N LYS A 428 -28.11 16.50 39.95
CA LYS A 428 -28.98 15.47 40.52
C LYS A 428 -28.20 14.43 41.34
N TYR A 429 -27.07 13.96 40.83
CA TYR A 429 -26.25 12.96 41.51
C TYR A 429 -25.55 13.54 42.74
N ALA A 430 -25.02 14.77 42.61
CA ALA A 430 -24.43 15.48 43.74
C ALA A 430 -25.44 15.70 44.88
N ASP A 431 -26.68 16.10 44.56
CA ASP A 431 -27.74 16.28 45.56
C ASP A 431 -28.14 14.97 46.25
N GLN A 432 -28.17 13.86 45.51
CA GLN A 432 -28.42 12.53 46.08
C GLN A 432 -27.31 12.11 47.05
N TRP A 433 -26.05 12.28 46.66
CA TRP A 433 -24.90 12.00 47.52
C TRP A 433 -24.87 12.90 48.76
N MET A 434 -25.18 14.19 48.63
CA MET A 434 -25.28 15.09 49.78
C MET A 434 -26.37 14.65 50.76
N LYS A 435 -27.54 14.22 50.26
CA LYS A 435 -28.61 13.68 51.12
C LYS A 435 -28.15 12.43 51.86
N TYR A 436 -27.58 11.47 51.15
CA TYR A 436 -27.09 10.22 51.73
C TYR A 436 -26.01 10.47 52.80
N MET A 437 -25.03 11.33 52.50
CA MET A 437 -23.98 11.70 53.44
C MET A 437 -24.54 12.37 54.70
N ASN A 438 -25.53 13.26 54.57
CA ASN A 438 -26.16 13.89 55.74
C ASN A 438 -26.90 12.88 56.61
N SER A 439 -27.64 11.92 56.01
CA SER A 439 -28.30 10.86 56.79
C SER A 439 -27.28 9.97 57.52
N GLU A 440 -26.14 9.68 56.89
CA GLU A 440 -25.08 8.89 57.52
C GLU A 440 -24.41 9.64 58.68
N LEU A 441 -24.18 10.95 58.54
CA LEU A 441 -23.68 11.79 59.62
C LEU A 441 -24.66 11.89 60.80
N GLU A 442 -25.97 11.98 60.54
CA GLU A 442 -27.00 11.96 61.58
C GLU A 442 -27.03 10.61 62.31
N ARG A 443 -26.95 9.49 61.58
CA ARG A 443 -26.84 8.15 62.14
C ARG A 443 -25.61 7.97 63.02
N GLN A 444 -24.45 8.46 62.59
CA GLN A 444 -23.23 8.39 63.39
C GLN A 444 -23.34 9.22 64.68
N LYS A 445 -23.98 10.39 64.61
CA LYS A 445 -24.24 11.22 65.80
C LYS A 445 -25.19 10.55 66.79
N SER A 446 -26.26 9.90 66.31
CA SER A 446 -27.19 9.20 67.22
C SER A 446 -26.51 8.01 67.91
N LEU A 447 -25.74 7.22 67.18
CA LEU A 447 -24.98 6.11 67.76
C LEU A 447 -23.94 6.57 68.79
N ALA A 448 -23.28 7.70 68.55
CA ALA A 448 -22.33 8.28 69.50
C ALA A 448 -22.99 8.93 70.73
N ALA A 449 -24.32 9.17 70.70
CA ALA A 449 -25.09 9.68 71.83
C ALA A 449 -25.74 8.57 72.67
N GLU A 450 -25.84 7.35 72.12
CA GLU A 450 -26.41 6.16 72.77
C GLU A 450 -25.37 5.27 73.46
N GLY A 451 -24.09 5.39 73.11
CA GLY A 451 -22.95 4.71 73.75
C GLY A 451 -22.16 5.65 74.64
#